data_AF-A0A3S9Q5F0-F1
#
_entry.id   AF-A0A3S9Q5F0-F1
#
_cell.length_a   1.000
_cell.length_b   1.000
_cell.length_c   1.000
_cell.angle_alpha   90.00
_cell.angle_beta   90.00
_cell.angle_gamma   90.00
#
_symmetry.space_group_name_H-M   'P 1'
#
loop_
_entity.id
_entity.type
_entity.pdbx_description
1 polymer ?
#
loop_
_entity_poly.entity_id
_entity_poly.type
_entity_poly.pdbx_seq_one_letter_code
_entity_poly.pdbx_strand_id
1 'polypeptide(L)'
;MLNLPLNQMFNTSPNMLTRKSANKLSNKSSNKPSNKGIVVKLAGLLLLLSQASFAQEFEITQGASHSIGIVKDNTDESVQSKTTLIEKANITPRTLALKGMKRIDVKNLQQQKLQPSKGSITMSQNAEYKTDSYYSFSIYGGYSQLISDIDEDGYFQTFSVTFDADILSSVSDEEALVYADLYLSRNGGPWTLYFSTDNFIITGESTLDEFEVVTQLDSGYVPDNYNVLIDLYEVGYSDVVATYSSNDSNSLYALPLESRDYDPEYIEVIHEVEHGGESTWLLFGALFVLVIRAYRIKLPVKSIVNKF
;
A
#
# COMPACT_ATOMS: atom_id res chain seq x y z
N MET A 1 -6.09 -43.15 60.92
CA MET A 1 -4.89 -43.07 60.08
C MET A 1 -4.93 -41.71 59.38
N LEU A 2 -4.47 -40.64 60.05
CA LEU A 2 -3.18 -39.93 59.84
C LEU A 2 -2.94 -39.63 58.34
N ASN A 3 -2.79 -38.40 57.83
CA ASN A 3 -2.35 -37.13 58.44
C ASN A 3 -2.78 -35.89 57.60
N LEU A 4 -2.87 -34.75 58.30
CA LEU A 4 -3.07 -33.36 57.85
C LEU A 4 -1.75 -32.71 57.29
N PRO A 5 -1.81 -31.47 56.72
CA PRO A 5 -0.82 -30.93 55.77
C PRO A 5 0.27 -30.05 56.42
N LEU A 6 1.29 -29.68 55.64
CA LEU A 6 2.42 -28.84 56.07
C LEU A 6 2.41 -27.45 55.41
N ASN A 7 2.20 -26.42 56.23
CA ASN A 7 2.52 -25.02 56.01
C ASN A 7 3.90 -24.71 56.61
N GLN A 8 4.80 -24.03 55.88
CA GLN A 8 5.84 -23.09 56.41
C GLN A 8 6.24 -22.14 55.25
N MET A 9 5.80 -20.88 55.19
CA MET A 9 6.38 -19.67 55.82
C MET A 9 7.91 -19.59 55.83
N PHE A 10 8.49 -18.75 54.96
CA PHE A 10 9.68 -17.97 55.30
C PHE A 10 9.60 -16.57 54.66
N ASN A 11 9.59 -15.59 55.56
CA ASN A 11 9.68 -14.15 55.34
C ASN A 11 11.09 -13.74 55.78
N THR A 12 11.85 -13.00 54.95
CA THR A 12 12.90 -12.04 55.39
C THR A 12 13.42 -11.22 54.20
N SER A 13 13.15 -9.91 54.23
CA SER A 13 14.08 -8.83 53.82
C SER A 13 14.65 -8.21 55.12
N PRO A 14 15.57 -7.21 55.16
CA PRO A 14 16.21 -6.40 54.10
C PRO A 14 17.74 -6.13 54.29
N ASN A 15 18.40 -5.44 53.34
CA ASN A 15 19.57 -4.52 53.52
C ASN A 15 20.01 -4.03 52.10
N MET A 16 19.91 -2.77 51.67
CA MET A 16 20.45 -1.45 52.07
C MET A 16 21.97 -1.21 51.82
N LEU A 17 22.24 -0.19 50.97
CA LEU A 17 23.47 0.62 50.77
C LEU A 17 24.64 -0.08 50.03
N THR A 18 25.28 0.50 49.00
CA THR A 18 26.10 1.73 49.04
C THR A 18 26.34 2.41 47.68
N ARG A 19 26.59 3.73 47.77
CA ARG A 19 26.92 4.75 46.76
C ARG A 19 28.38 4.72 46.26
N LYS A 20 28.56 5.38 45.09
CA LYS A 20 29.70 6.19 44.60
C LYS A 20 31.01 5.49 44.22
N SER A 21 31.47 5.72 42.98
CA SER A 21 32.58 6.66 42.75
C SER A 21 32.75 7.03 41.27
N ALA A 22 32.87 8.32 41.01
CA ALA A 22 33.34 8.91 39.76
C ALA A 22 34.86 9.07 39.84
N ASN A 23 35.58 8.90 38.73
CA ASN A 23 36.97 9.34 38.63
C ASN A 23 37.20 10.12 37.34
N LYS A 24 37.67 11.36 37.55
CA LYS A 24 38.05 12.39 36.58
C LYS A 24 39.54 12.62 36.75
N LEU A 25 40.32 12.49 35.68
CA LEU A 25 41.72 12.93 35.53
C LEU A 25 41.82 13.33 34.05
N SER A 26 41.79 14.59 33.62
CA SER A 26 42.81 15.65 33.76
C SER A 26 44.24 15.18 33.50
N ASN A 27 44.78 15.53 32.32
CA ASN A 27 46.05 16.25 32.30
C ASN A 27 46.26 17.07 31.01
N LYS A 28 46.84 18.23 31.24
CA LYS A 28 47.17 19.37 30.39
C LYS A 28 48.65 19.26 29.98
N SER A 29 49.03 19.65 28.76
CA SER A 29 50.15 20.59 28.53
C SER A 29 50.40 20.88 27.05
N SER A 30 50.84 22.11 26.83
CA SER A 30 51.11 22.89 25.63
C SER A 30 52.43 22.57 24.91
N ASN A 31 52.55 22.90 23.61
CA ASN A 31 53.58 23.85 23.14
C ASN A 31 53.43 24.30 21.66
N LYS A 32 53.98 25.50 21.42
CA LYS A 32 53.90 26.49 20.33
C LYS A 32 54.21 26.05 18.87
N PRO A 33 53.91 26.95 17.88
CA PRO A 33 53.95 26.69 16.45
C PRO A 33 55.31 27.03 15.80
N SER A 34 55.61 26.43 14.65
CA SER A 34 56.68 26.87 13.75
C SER A 34 56.20 26.77 12.31
N ASN A 35 56.20 27.92 11.64
CA ASN A 35 55.76 28.13 10.28
C ASN A 35 56.99 28.17 9.36
N LYS A 36 57.13 27.23 8.43
CA LYS A 36 57.95 27.38 7.21
C LYS A 36 57.28 26.60 6.08
N GLY A 37 56.82 27.36 5.09
CA GLY A 37 55.89 26.89 4.07
C GLY A 37 56.51 26.07 2.95
N ILE A 38 55.65 25.33 2.26
CA ILE A 38 55.84 24.93 0.88
C ILE A 38 54.50 25.16 0.18
N VAL A 39 54.57 26.03 -0.83
CA VAL A 39 53.52 26.32 -1.80
C VAL A 39 53.22 25.04 -2.58
N VAL A 40 52.01 24.51 -2.46
CA VAL A 40 51.48 23.50 -3.39
C VAL A 40 50.14 24.00 -3.92
N LYS A 41 50.04 23.88 -5.23
CA LYS A 41 49.07 24.49 -6.13
C LYS A 41 47.63 24.12 -5.77
N LEU A 42 46.78 25.14 -5.66
CA LEU A 42 45.33 25.02 -5.56
C LEU A 42 44.77 24.64 -6.94
N ALA A 43 44.77 23.35 -7.27
CA ALA A 43 44.02 22.81 -8.39
C ALA A 43 43.59 21.38 -8.03
N GLY A 44 42.28 21.19 -7.85
CA GLY A 44 41.69 19.87 -7.65
C GLY A 44 41.24 19.58 -6.22
N LEU A 45 40.31 20.37 -5.70
CA LEU A 45 39.39 19.86 -4.68
C LEU A 45 38.02 20.55 -4.81
N LEU A 46 37.44 20.45 -6.00
CA LEU A 46 36.06 20.82 -6.29
C LEU A 46 35.39 19.65 -7.00
N LEU A 47 35.39 18.49 -6.34
CA LEU A 47 34.69 17.28 -6.80
C LEU A 47 34.40 16.35 -5.62
N LEU A 48 33.88 16.92 -4.53
CA LEU A 48 33.20 16.19 -3.46
C LEU A 48 31.99 17.01 -2.99
N LEU A 49 31.23 17.56 -3.94
CA LEU A 49 29.78 17.69 -3.76
C LEU A 49 29.20 16.34 -4.16
N SER A 50 29.45 15.32 -3.32
CA SER A 50 28.59 14.14 -3.33
C SER A 50 27.20 14.70 -3.04
N GLN A 51 26.34 14.57 -4.03
CA GLN A 51 24.92 14.84 -3.90
C GLN A 51 24.49 14.20 -2.59
N ALA A 52 24.14 15.02 -1.61
CA ALA A 52 23.21 14.57 -0.59
C ALA A 52 21.91 14.40 -1.36
N SER A 53 21.80 13.27 -2.07
CA SER A 53 20.53 12.74 -2.45
C SER A 53 19.79 12.65 -1.13
N PHE A 54 18.80 13.51 -0.96
CA PHE A 54 17.67 13.16 -0.14
C PHE A 54 17.12 11.90 -0.79
N ALA A 55 17.66 10.75 -0.40
CA ALA A 55 16.89 9.53 -0.39
C ALA A 55 15.78 9.85 0.60
N GLN A 56 14.68 10.37 0.07
CA GLN A 56 13.39 10.07 0.66
C GLN A 56 13.40 8.55 0.71
N GLU A 57 13.55 8.03 1.93
CA GLU A 57 13.29 6.63 2.19
C GLU A 57 11.86 6.44 1.71
N PHE A 58 11.73 5.95 0.48
CA PHE A 58 10.48 5.41 0.00
C PHE A 58 10.33 4.19 0.88
N GLU A 59 9.67 4.38 2.03
CA GLU A 59 8.99 3.26 2.64
C GLU A 59 8.19 2.67 1.49
N ILE A 60 8.58 1.46 1.08
CA ILE A 60 7.70 0.63 0.29
C ILE A 60 6.48 0.47 1.20
N THR A 61 5.52 1.37 1.07
CA THR A 61 4.20 1.23 1.66
C THR A 61 3.76 -0.14 1.18
N GLN A 62 3.70 -1.10 2.10
CA GLN A 62 3.21 -2.43 1.75
C GLN A 62 1.81 -2.25 1.17
N GLY A 63 1.67 -2.52 -0.13
CA GLY A 63 0.40 -2.49 -0.84
C GLY A 63 -0.36 -1.16 -0.74
N ALA A 64 0.05 -0.12 -1.48
CA ALA A 64 -0.80 1.07 -1.60
C ALA A 64 -2.06 0.73 -2.40
N SER A 65 -3.22 1.19 -1.92
CA SER A 65 -4.51 0.95 -2.55
C SER A 65 -5.50 2.04 -2.14
N HIS A 66 -6.52 2.26 -2.96
CA HIS A 66 -7.70 3.06 -2.63
C HIS A 66 -8.93 2.16 -2.65
N SER A 67 -9.73 2.23 -1.60
CA SER A 67 -10.92 1.40 -1.46
C SER A 67 -12.06 2.22 -0.89
N ILE A 68 -13.29 1.90 -1.31
CA ILE A 68 -14.52 2.48 -0.80
C ILE A 68 -15.52 1.37 -0.50
N GLY A 69 -16.18 1.48 0.65
CA GLY A 69 -17.26 0.58 1.05
C GLY A 69 -18.61 1.28 0.92
N ILE A 70 -19.59 0.59 0.33
CA ILE A 70 -20.95 1.08 0.11
C ILE A 70 -21.96 -0.04 0.39
N VAL A 71 -23.14 0.33 0.90
CA VAL A 71 -24.29 -0.58 0.87
C VAL A 71 -24.74 -0.69 -0.58
N LYS A 72 -24.84 -1.91 -1.07
CA LYS A 72 -25.19 -2.21 -2.45
C LYS A 72 -26.69 -2.04 -2.62
N ASP A 73 -27.07 -1.04 -3.40
CA ASP A 73 -28.45 -0.93 -3.88
C ASP A 73 -28.65 -1.91 -5.06
N ASN A 74 -29.91 -2.24 -5.38
CA ASN A 74 -30.29 -3.13 -6.49
C ASN A 74 -29.95 -2.58 -7.89
N THR A 75 -29.16 -1.51 -7.97
CA THR A 75 -28.68 -0.93 -9.22
C THR A 75 -27.28 -1.45 -9.51
N ASP A 76 -27.13 -2.23 -10.58
CA ASP A 76 -25.81 -2.54 -11.15
C ASP A 76 -25.12 -1.23 -11.56
N GLU A 77 -24.19 -0.77 -10.74
CA GLU A 77 -23.39 0.39 -11.06
C GLU A 77 -22.44 0.07 -12.22
N SER A 78 -22.43 0.94 -13.23
CA SER A 78 -21.48 0.83 -14.34
C SER A 78 -20.03 0.91 -13.84
N VAL A 79 -19.10 0.31 -14.58
CA VAL A 79 -17.64 0.40 -14.30
C VAL A 79 -17.19 1.85 -14.11
N GLN A 80 -17.66 2.76 -14.98
CA GLN A 80 -17.33 4.19 -14.87
C GLN A 80 -17.82 4.80 -13.55
N SER A 81 -19.01 4.42 -13.09
CA SER A 81 -19.53 4.86 -11.78
C SER A 81 -18.60 4.40 -10.66
N LYS A 82 -18.22 3.12 -10.64
CA LYS A 82 -17.32 2.55 -9.63
C LYS A 82 -15.95 3.23 -9.61
N THR A 83 -15.35 3.52 -10.78
CA THR A 83 -14.09 4.27 -10.86
C THR A 83 -14.21 5.67 -10.25
N THR A 84 -15.30 6.40 -10.53
CA THR A 84 -15.52 7.73 -9.93
C THR A 84 -15.77 7.69 -8.43
N LEU A 85 -16.26 6.58 -7.88
CA LEU A 85 -16.40 6.38 -6.44
C LEU A 85 -15.02 6.21 -5.78
N ILE A 86 -14.11 5.46 -6.41
CA ILE A 86 -12.74 5.26 -5.92
C ILE A 86 -11.99 6.60 -5.88
N GLU A 87 -12.13 7.45 -6.89
CA GLU A 87 -11.50 8.79 -6.90
C GLU A 87 -11.95 9.69 -5.73
N LYS A 88 -13.16 9.44 -5.21
CA LYS A 88 -13.72 10.16 -4.05
C LYS A 88 -13.51 9.42 -2.73
N ALA A 89 -12.88 8.24 -2.76
CA ALA A 89 -12.68 7.41 -1.60
C ALA A 89 -11.77 8.11 -0.58
N ASN A 90 -12.24 8.23 0.65
CA ASN A 90 -11.40 8.65 1.77
C ASN A 90 -10.89 7.40 2.49
N ILE A 91 -9.60 7.42 2.84
CA ILE A 91 -9.01 6.33 3.63
C ILE A 91 -9.63 6.38 5.03
N THR A 92 -10.31 5.31 5.43
CA THR A 92 -10.87 5.21 6.78
C THR A 92 -9.76 5.25 7.83
N PRO A 93 -9.97 5.82 9.03
CA PRO A 93 -8.97 5.82 10.09
C PRO A 93 -8.49 4.42 10.47
N ARG A 94 -9.38 3.41 10.37
CA ARG A 94 -9.03 2.00 10.58
C ARG A 94 -8.12 1.50 9.47
N THR A 95 -8.44 1.75 8.21
CA THR A 95 -7.56 1.38 7.09
C THR A 95 -6.19 2.02 7.22
N LEU A 96 -6.12 3.33 7.52
CA LEU A 96 -4.85 4.03 7.68
C LEU A 96 -3.97 3.43 8.79
N ALA A 97 -4.59 2.98 9.88
CA ALA A 97 -3.88 2.39 11.01
C ALA A 97 -3.48 0.92 10.80
N LEU A 98 -4.19 0.19 9.93
CA LEU A 98 -4.10 -1.27 9.87
C LEU A 98 -3.59 -1.83 8.53
N LYS A 99 -3.61 -1.05 7.45
CA LYS A 99 -3.19 -1.49 6.11
C LYS A 99 -1.79 -2.09 6.12
N GLY A 100 -1.61 -3.19 5.40
CA GLY A 100 -0.35 -3.92 5.32
C GLY A 100 -0.06 -4.83 6.54
N MET A 101 -0.86 -4.76 7.61
CA MET A 101 -0.67 -5.68 8.74
C MET A 101 -1.19 -7.09 8.44
N LYS A 102 -0.55 -8.09 9.04
CA LYS A 102 -1.02 -9.47 8.95
C LYS A 102 -2.31 -9.63 9.77
N ARG A 103 -3.22 -10.49 9.32
CA ARG A 103 -4.48 -10.80 10.01
C ARG A 103 -4.31 -11.10 11.49
N ILE A 104 -3.28 -11.86 11.87
CA ILE A 104 -3.01 -12.19 13.27
C ILE A 104 -2.65 -10.95 14.11
N ASP A 105 -1.88 -10.02 13.54
CA ASP A 105 -1.47 -8.80 14.22
C ASP A 105 -2.65 -7.84 14.38
N VAL A 106 -3.51 -7.75 13.36
CA VAL A 106 -4.77 -7.01 13.42
C VAL A 106 -5.67 -7.55 14.54
N LYS A 107 -5.91 -8.86 14.60
CA LYS A 107 -6.68 -9.51 15.67
C LYS A 107 -6.12 -9.20 17.05
N ASN A 108 -4.81 -9.34 17.23
CA ASN A 108 -4.14 -9.06 18.50
C ASN A 108 -4.31 -7.59 18.93
N LEU A 109 -4.23 -6.65 17.98
CA LEU A 109 -4.39 -5.22 18.25
C LEU A 109 -5.83 -4.89 18.68
N GLN A 110 -6.83 -5.51 18.05
CA GLN A 110 -8.24 -5.32 18.42
C GLN A 110 -8.54 -5.83 19.83
N GLN A 111 -8.01 -7.00 20.18
CA GLN A 111 -8.10 -7.57 21.54
C GLN A 111 -7.41 -6.72 22.60
N GLN A 112 -6.33 -6.00 22.26
CA GLN A 112 -5.65 -5.11 23.20
C GLN A 112 -6.41 -3.79 23.42
N LYS A 113 -7.10 -3.27 22.40
CA LYS A 113 -7.86 -2.01 22.50
C LYS A 113 -9.05 -2.08 23.46
N LEU A 114 -9.62 -3.27 23.66
CA LEU A 114 -10.82 -3.49 24.48
C LEU A 114 -10.54 -4.11 25.86
N GLN A 115 -9.29 -4.50 26.15
CA GLN A 115 -8.91 -4.90 27.50
C GLN A 115 -8.83 -3.66 28.42
N PRO A 116 -9.49 -3.67 29.59
CA PRO A 116 -9.31 -2.58 30.55
C PRO A 116 -7.84 -2.54 30.96
N SER A 117 -7.22 -1.36 30.84
CA SER A 117 -5.88 -1.11 31.34
C SER A 117 -5.78 -1.67 32.77
N LYS A 118 -4.74 -2.47 33.05
CA LYS A 118 -4.45 -2.98 34.40
C LYS A 118 -4.11 -1.83 35.35
N GLY A 119 -5.14 -1.12 35.78
CA GLY A 119 -5.15 -0.13 36.83
C GLY A 119 -6.37 -0.42 37.68
N SER A 120 -6.15 -0.78 38.95
CA SER A 120 -7.23 -1.06 39.90
C SER A 120 -8.20 0.10 39.96
N ILE A 121 -9.41 -0.13 39.48
CA ILE A 121 -10.58 0.67 39.82
C ILE A 121 -11.57 -0.30 40.46
N THR A 122 -11.65 -0.27 41.78
CA THR A 122 -12.81 -0.76 42.51
C THR A 122 -14.00 0.07 42.04
N MET A 123 -14.87 -0.50 41.20
CA MET A 123 -16.12 0.15 40.81
C MET A 123 -17.32 -0.77 41.02
N SER A 124 -18.09 -0.35 42.03
CA SER A 124 -19.54 -0.42 42.19
C SER A 124 -20.27 -1.49 41.38
N GLN A 125 -20.78 -2.47 42.11
CA GLN A 125 -21.88 -3.35 41.68
C GLN A 125 -23.08 -2.49 41.31
N ASN A 126 -23.27 -2.22 40.01
CA ASN A 126 -24.53 -1.85 39.35
C ASN A 126 -24.26 -1.78 37.83
N ALA A 127 -23.67 -2.84 37.27
CA ALA A 127 -23.78 -3.08 35.83
C ALA A 127 -25.09 -3.84 35.64
N GLU A 128 -26.10 -3.12 35.15
CA GLU A 128 -27.31 -3.70 34.58
C GLU A 128 -26.87 -4.78 33.59
N TYR A 129 -27.17 -6.04 33.91
CA TYR A 129 -26.92 -7.16 33.01
C TYR A 129 -27.75 -6.90 31.76
N LYS A 130 -27.10 -6.47 30.67
CA LYS A 130 -27.68 -6.53 29.32
C LYS A 130 -28.24 -7.95 29.17
N THR A 131 -29.53 -8.03 28.86
CA THR A 131 -30.19 -9.28 28.50
C THR A 131 -29.37 -9.95 27.39
N ASP A 132 -28.90 -11.17 27.63
CA ASP A 132 -28.27 -12.02 26.62
C ASP A 132 -29.28 -12.25 25.48
N SER A 133 -29.31 -11.35 24.49
CA SER A 133 -29.94 -11.65 23.21
C SER A 133 -29.03 -12.68 22.54
N TYR A 134 -29.50 -13.93 22.45
CA TYR A 134 -28.78 -15.01 21.78
C TYR A 134 -28.89 -14.80 20.26
N TYR A 135 -28.11 -13.87 19.72
CA TYR A 135 -27.85 -13.81 18.29
C TYR A 135 -26.41 -14.21 17.98
N SER A 136 -26.21 -14.64 16.74
CA SER A 136 -24.89 -14.93 16.18
C SER A 136 -24.79 -14.32 14.81
N PHE A 137 -23.57 -14.18 14.29
CA PHE A 137 -23.36 -13.59 12.97
C PHE A 137 -22.93 -14.64 11.95
N SER A 138 -23.36 -14.45 10.72
CA SER A 138 -22.85 -15.16 9.55
C SER A 138 -22.54 -14.19 8.43
N ILE A 139 -21.75 -14.65 7.46
CA ILE A 139 -21.73 -14.05 6.13
C ILE A 139 -22.37 -15.09 5.23
N TYR A 140 -23.61 -14.83 4.78
CA TYR A 140 -24.40 -15.76 3.97
C TYR A 140 -23.69 -16.09 2.66
N GLY A 141 -23.14 -15.05 2.02
CA GLY A 141 -22.47 -15.17 0.74
C GLY A 141 -21.46 -14.07 0.49
N GLY A 142 -20.55 -14.33 -0.44
CA GLY A 142 -19.63 -13.33 -0.94
C GLY A 142 -19.04 -13.70 -2.30
N TYR A 143 -18.82 -12.69 -3.13
CA TYR A 143 -18.21 -12.83 -4.45
C TYR A 143 -17.40 -11.60 -4.81
N SER A 144 -16.62 -11.72 -5.88
CA SER A 144 -15.84 -10.62 -6.44
C SER A 144 -16.24 -10.33 -7.88
N GLN A 145 -15.91 -9.12 -8.33
CA GLN A 145 -15.95 -8.75 -9.74
C GLN A 145 -14.63 -8.09 -10.12
N LEU A 146 -14.06 -8.49 -11.25
CA LEU A 146 -12.88 -7.87 -11.85
C LEU A 146 -13.34 -6.69 -12.72
N ILE A 147 -12.69 -5.53 -12.61
CA ILE A 147 -13.23 -4.26 -13.13
C ILE A 147 -12.33 -3.65 -14.20
N SER A 148 -11.03 -3.48 -13.93
CA SER A 148 -10.11 -2.79 -14.85
C SER A 148 -8.79 -3.54 -14.98
N ASP A 149 -8.40 -3.73 -16.23
CA ASP A 149 -7.16 -4.30 -16.77
C ASP A 149 -6.86 -3.42 -18.00
N ILE A 150 -5.83 -2.57 -17.91
CA ILE A 150 -5.55 -1.51 -18.89
C ILE A 150 -4.65 -2.02 -20.02
N ASP A 151 -3.70 -2.91 -19.72
CA ASP A 151 -2.79 -3.50 -20.69
C ASP A 151 -3.29 -4.82 -21.32
N GLU A 152 -4.44 -5.31 -20.86
CA GLU A 152 -5.18 -6.49 -21.33
C GLU A 152 -4.40 -7.81 -21.17
N ASP A 153 -3.52 -7.92 -20.17
CA ASP A 153 -2.74 -9.13 -19.90
C ASP A 153 -3.48 -10.18 -19.05
N GLY A 154 -4.66 -9.83 -18.54
CA GLY A 154 -5.53 -10.69 -17.73
C GLY A 154 -5.37 -10.53 -16.22
N TYR A 155 -4.52 -9.60 -15.74
CA TYR A 155 -4.45 -9.17 -14.36
C TYR A 155 -5.17 -7.83 -14.17
N PHE A 156 -5.89 -7.68 -13.06
CA PHE A 156 -6.77 -6.54 -12.86
C PHE A 156 -6.27 -5.65 -11.72
N GLN A 157 -6.07 -4.37 -12.02
CA GLN A 157 -5.73 -3.36 -11.02
C GLN A 157 -6.92 -2.88 -10.19
N THR A 158 -8.15 -3.10 -10.66
CA THR A 158 -9.39 -2.73 -9.95
C THR A 158 -10.34 -3.91 -9.85
N PHE A 159 -10.91 -4.12 -8.67
CA PHE A 159 -11.86 -5.18 -8.38
C PHE A 159 -12.86 -4.74 -7.31
N SER A 160 -13.94 -5.49 -7.16
CA SER A 160 -14.88 -5.35 -6.03
C SER A 160 -15.05 -6.67 -5.28
N VAL A 161 -15.40 -6.56 -4.01
CA VAL A 161 -15.81 -7.68 -3.15
C VAL A 161 -17.13 -7.31 -2.53
N THR A 162 -18.15 -8.13 -2.78
CA THR A 162 -19.49 -7.95 -2.21
C THR A 162 -19.78 -9.10 -1.27
N PHE A 163 -20.40 -8.81 -0.11
CA PHE A 163 -20.78 -9.81 0.87
C PHE A 163 -22.07 -9.44 1.60
N ASP A 164 -22.80 -10.47 2.02
CA ASP A 164 -24.09 -10.37 2.70
C ASP A 164 -23.93 -10.90 4.13
N ALA A 165 -24.14 -10.06 5.13
CA ALA A 165 -23.84 -10.36 6.53
C ALA A 165 -25.11 -10.38 7.37
N ASP A 166 -25.35 -11.50 8.06
CA ASP A 166 -26.59 -11.73 8.79
C ASP A 166 -26.40 -11.70 10.31
N ILE A 167 -27.52 -11.41 10.97
CA ILE A 167 -27.77 -11.67 12.38
C ILE A 167 -28.75 -12.85 12.47
N LEU A 168 -28.23 -13.99 12.90
CA LEU A 168 -29.01 -15.20 13.15
C LEU A 168 -29.58 -15.13 14.57
N SER A 169 -30.87 -14.82 14.65
CA SER A 169 -31.59 -14.62 15.91
C SER A 169 -32.98 -15.22 15.87
N SER A 170 -33.56 -15.43 17.05
CA SER A 170 -34.98 -15.81 17.18
C SER A 170 -35.95 -14.65 16.94
N VAL A 171 -35.44 -13.42 16.90
CA VAL A 171 -36.19 -12.19 16.68
C VAL A 171 -35.88 -11.69 15.28
N SER A 172 -36.90 -11.42 14.47
CA SER A 172 -36.71 -10.80 13.16
C SER A 172 -36.28 -9.35 13.32
N ASP A 173 -35.56 -8.83 12.33
CA ASP A 173 -35.23 -7.40 12.21
C ASP A 173 -34.35 -6.86 13.37
N GLU A 174 -33.59 -7.71 14.05
CA GLU A 174 -32.52 -7.24 14.94
C GLU A 174 -31.49 -6.48 14.11
N GLU A 175 -30.99 -5.36 14.66
CA GLU A 175 -29.97 -4.54 14.02
C GLU A 175 -28.67 -4.60 14.82
N ALA A 176 -27.54 -4.65 14.11
CA ALA A 176 -26.22 -4.52 14.72
C ALA A 176 -25.36 -3.54 13.94
N LEU A 177 -24.58 -2.74 14.67
CA LEU A 177 -23.55 -1.89 14.09
C LEU A 177 -22.27 -2.70 13.96
N VAL A 178 -21.83 -2.92 12.72
CA VAL A 178 -20.70 -3.80 12.38
C VAL A 178 -19.66 -3.07 11.53
N TYR A 179 -18.50 -3.71 11.36
CA TYR A 179 -17.53 -3.36 10.34
C TYR A 179 -16.79 -4.61 9.84
N ALA A 180 -16.17 -4.50 8.66
CA ALA A 180 -15.40 -5.58 8.08
C ALA A 180 -13.95 -5.19 7.85
N ASP A 181 -13.04 -6.14 8.09
CA ASP A 181 -11.65 -6.10 7.66
C ASP A 181 -11.47 -7.05 6.48
N LEU A 182 -10.90 -6.55 5.39
CA LEU A 182 -10.66 -7.29 4.16
C LEU A 182 -9.17 -7.51 3.92
N TYR A 183 -8.83 -8.74 3.57
CA TYR A 183 -7.47 -9.22 3.44
C TYR A 183 -7.24 -9.84 2.06
N LEU A 184 -6.01 -9.68 1.56
CA LEU A 184 -5.50 -10.41 0.41
C LEU A 184 -4.42 -11.40 0.84
N SER A 185 -4.39 -12.57 0.20
CA SER A 185 -3.33 -13.57 0.34
C SER A 185 -2.83 -13.98 -1.04
N ARG A 186 -1.59 -13.62 -1.34
CA ARG A 186 -0.92 -13.98 -2.59
C ARG A 186 -0.51 -15.46 -2.57
N ASN A 187 -0.99 -16.27 -3.51
CA ASN A 187 -0.68 -17.69 -3.64
C ASN A 187 -0.80 -18.49 -2.33
N GLY A 188 -1.79 -18.18 -1.50
CA GLY A 188 -1.99 -18.85 -0.20
C GLY A 188 -0.95 -18.46 0.87
N GLY A 189 -0.20 -17.38 0.66
CA GLY A 189 0.69 -16.79 1.66
C GLY A 189 -0.06 -16.13 2.84
N PRO A 190 0.62 -15.29 3.62
CA PRO A 190 0.00 -14.60 4.75
C PRO A 190 -1.15 -13.68 4.32
N TRP A 191 -2.23 -13.69 5.09
CA TRP A 191 -3.33 -12.72 4.96
C TRP A 191 -2.86 -11.34 5.39
N THR A 192 -2.92 -10.38 4.47
CA THR A 192 -2.48 -8.99 4.67
C THR A 192 -3.67 -8.07 4.47
N LEU A 193 -3.93 -7.19 5.43
CA LEU A 193 -5.06 -6.27 5.37
C LEU A 193 -4.83 -5.24 4.26
N TYR A 194 -5.82 -5.09 3.37
CA TYR A 194 -5.80 -4.01 2.38
C TYR A 194 -6.87 -2.94 2.66
N PHE A 195 -7.96 -3.29 3.34
CA PHE A 195 -9.03 -2.35 3.65
C PHE A 195 -9.79 -2.72 4.93
N SER A 196 -10.28 -1.71 5.64
CA SER A 196 -11.19 -1.81 6.77
C SER A 196 -12.34 -0.84 6.51
N THR A 197 -13.57 -1.35 6.41
CA THR A 197 -14.77 -0.57 6.05
C THR A 197 -15.05 0.51 7.08
N ASP A 198 -15.92 1.48 6.82
CA ASP A 198 -16.53 2.24 7.93
C ASP A 198 -17.55 1.36 8.69
N ASN A 199 -18.12 1.90 9.77
CA ASN A 199 -19.19 1.20 10.48
C ASN A 199 -20.47 1.26 9.65
N PHE A 200 -21.19 0.16 9.54
CA PHE A 200 -22.50 0.08 8.87
C PHE A 200 -23.46 -0.78 9.70
N ILE A 201 -24.76 -0.64 9.43
CA ILE A 201 -25.81 -1.40 10.12
C ILE A 201 -26.21 -2.57 9.23
N ILE A 202 -26.36 -3.73 9.83
CA ILE A 202 -27.02 -4.90 9.22
C ILE A 202 -28.30 -5.25 9.99
N THR A 203 -29.28 -5.83 9.32
CA THR A 203 -30.63 -6.09 9.84
C THR A 203 -31.06 -7.53 9.57
N GLY A 204 -31.09 -8.37 10.61
CA GLY A 204 -31.51 -9.77 10.49
C GLY A 204 -30.76 -10.50 9.37
N GLU A 205 -31.50 -11.18 8.49
CA GLU A 205 -30.99 -11.91 7.32
C GLU A 205 -31.35 -11.17 6.01
N SER A 206 -31.36 -9.84 6.04
CA SER A 206 -31.88 -9.01 4.94
C SER A 206 -30.84 -8.80 3.84
N THR A 207 -31.10 -9.30 2.63
CA THR A 207 -30.21 -9.06 1.47
C THR A 207 -30.17 -7.59 0.98
N LEU A 208 -30.94 -6.68 1.60
CA LEU A 208 -30.96 -5.26 1.25
C LEU A 208 -29.78 -4.47 1.84
N ASP A 209 -29.02 -5.07 2.77
CA ASP A 209 -27.83 -4.47 3.37
C ASP A 209 -26.52 -5.12 2.90
N GLU A 210 -26.59 -5.89 1.80
CA GLU A 210 -25.42 -6.44 1.10
C GLU A 210 -24.37 -5.31 0.91
N PHE A 211 -23.12 -5.55 1.31
CA PHE A 211 -22.09 -4.54 1.36
C PHE A 211 -21.04 -4.79 0.29
N GLU A 212 -20.73 -3.78 -0.53
CA GLU A 212 -19.73 -3.82 -1.59
C GLU A 212 -18.51 -2.98 -1.22
N VAL A 213 -17.33 -3.55 -1.40
CA VAL A 213 -16.04 -2.86 -1.33
C VAL A 213 -15.43 -2.82 -2.71
N VAL A 214 -15.30 -1.63 -3.30
CA VAL A 214 -14.57 -1.41 -4.56
C VAL A 214 -13.14 -0.98 -4.22
N THR A 215 -12.15 -1.59 -4.87
CA THR A 215 -10.72 -1.37 -4.60
C THR A 215 -9.91 -1.22 -5.88
N GLN A 216 -9.06 -0.20 -5.91
CA GLN A 216 -7.95 -0.07 -6.84
C GLN A 216 -6.63 -0.31 -6.10
N LEU A 217 -5.77 -1.15 -6.66
CA LEU A 217 -4.44 -1.42 -6.16
C LEU A 217 -3.46 -0.46 -6.86
N ASP A 218 -2.77 0.40 -6.11
CA ASP A 218 -1.93 1.45 -6.70
C ASP A 218 -0.46 1.03 -6.83
N SER A 219 0.08 0.31 -5.83
CA SER A 219 1.46 -0.18 -5.87
C SER A 219 1.70 -1.33 -4.91
N GLY A 220 2.72 -2.13 -5.19
CA GLY A 220 3.18 -3.20 -4.29
C GLY A 220 2.40 -4.51 -4.38
N TYR A 221 1.50 -4.64 -5.35
CA TYR A 221 0.78 -5.88 -5.66
C TYR A 221 1.26 -6.37 -7.02
N VAL A 222 2.27 -7.25 -7.02
CA VAL A 222 2.76 -7.81 -8.29
C VAL A 222 1.71 -8.70 -8.95
N PRO A 223 1.75 -8.88 -10.29
CA PRO A 223 0.78 -9.71 -11.02
C PRO A 223 0.82 -11.15 -10.50
N ASP A 224 -0.27 -11.59 -9.89
CA ASP A 224 -0.40 -12.94 -9.33
C ASP A 224 -1.85 -13.28 -8.95
N ASN A 225 -2.05 -14.49 -8.41
CA ASN A 225 -3.33 -14.93 -7.88
C ASN A 225 -3.45 -14.58 -6.39
N TYR A 226 -4.52 -13.86 -6.05
CA TYR A 226 -4.81 -13.44 -4.69
C TYR A 226 -6.14 -14.03 -4.20
N ASN A 227 -6.10 -14.63 -3.02
CA ASN A 227 -7.32 -15.02 -2.31
C ASN A 227 -7.82 -13.85 -1.47
N VAL A 228 -9.13 -13.76 -1.29
CA VAL A 228 -9.78 -12.75 -0.43
C VAL A 228 -10.30 -13.41 0.86
N LEU A 229 -10.20 -12.66 1.96
CA LEU A 229 -10.83 -12.99 3.23
C LEU A 229 -11.49 -11.76 3.83
N ILE A 230 -12.66 -11.97 4.42
CA ILE A 230 -13.49 -10.98 5.13
C ILE A 230 -13.61 -11.44 6.58
N ASP A 231 -13.20 -10.60 7.51
CA ASP A 231 -13.50 -10.75 8.95
C ASP A 231 -14.51 -9.67 9.36
N LEU A 232 -15.67 -10.09 9.85
CA LEU A 232 -16.72 -9.22 10.38
C LEU A 232 -16.54 -9.03 11.89
N TYR A 233 -16.79 -7.81 12.36
CA TYR A 233 -16.76 -7.44 13.76
C TYR A 233 -18.02 -6.67 14.14
N GLU A 234 -18.54 -6.94 15.33
CA GLU A 234 -19.56 -6.09 15.96
C GLU A 234 -18.87 -4.94 16.72
N VAL A 235 -19.37 -3.72 16.55
CA VAL A 235 -18.80 -2.55 17.22
C VAL A 235 -18.92 -2.69 18.74
N GLY A 236 -17.78 -2.66 19.43
CA GLY A 236 -17.69 -2.83 20.88
C GLY A 236 -17.27 -4.24 21.31
N TYR A 237 -17.15 -5.18 20.38
CA TYR A 237 -16.60 -6.51 20.61
C TYR A 237 -15.22 -6.63 19.96
N SER A 238 -14.31 -7.35 20.61
CA SER A 238 -12.91 -7.46 20.15
C SER A 238 -12.65 -8.61 19.19
N ASP A 239 -13.52 -9.61 19.23
CA ASP A 239 -13.36 -10.84 18.49
C ASP A 239 -14.11 -10.78 17.17
N VAL A 240 -13.59 -11.50 16.19
CA VAL A 240 -14.28 -11.71 14.91
C VAL A 240 -15.57 -12.46 15.17
N VAL A 241 -16.68 -11.90 14.70
CA VAL A 241 -18.01 -12.50 14.86
C VAL A 241 -18.37 -13.42 13.69
N ALA A 242 -17.81 -13.17 12.50
CA ALA A 242 -17.92 -14.06 11.33
C ALA A 242 -16.68 -13.93 10.41
N THR A 243 -16.29 -15.02 9.74
CA THR A 243 -15.24 -15.04 8.71
C THR A 243 -15.80 -15.65 7.43
N TYR A 244 -15.47 -15.08 6.28
CA TYR A 244 -15.79 -15.63 4.96
C TYR A 244 -14.60 -15.45 4.00
N SER A 245 -14.29 -16.44 3.17
CA SER A 245 -13.04 -16.46 2.42
C SER A 245 -13.08 -17.34 1.17
N SER A 246 -11.95 -17.43 0.49
CA SER A 246 -11.70 -18.38 -0.60
C SER A 246 -11.93 -19.86 -0.25
N ASN A 247 -11.99 -20.22 1.04
CA ASN A 247 -12.36 -21.58 1.47
C ASN A 247 -13.88 -21.82 1.43
N ASP A 248 -14.66 -20.74 1.44
CA ASP A 248 -16.12 -20.76 1.52
C ASP A 248 -16.73 -20.55 0.13
N SER A 249 -16.09 -19.72 -0.72
CA SER A 249 -16.54 -19.41 -2.09
C SER A 249 -15.39 -19.35 -3.09
N ASN A 250 -15.54 -20.04 -4.21
CA ASN A 250 -14.59 -19.96 -5.33
C ASN A 250 -14.53 -18.55 -5.95
N SER A 251 -15.58 -17.75 -5.77
CA SER A 251 -15.60 -16.35 -6.25
C SER A 251 -14.62 -15.44 -5.50
N LEU A 252 -14.00 -15.92 -4.41
CA LEU A 252 -12.97 -15.22 -3.64
C LEU A 252 -11.60 -15.90 -3.73
N TYR A 253 -11.46 -16.92 -4.58
CA TYR A 253 -10.27 -17.73 -4.75
C TYR A 253 -9.49 -17.31 -5.99
N ALA A 254 -8.17 -17.16 -5.85
CA ALA A 254 -7.22 -16.94 -6.93
C ALA A 254 -7.63 -15.85 -7.94
N LEU A 255 -7.97 -14.66 -7.44
CA LEU A 255 -8.24 -13.50 -8.29
C LEU A 255 -6.94 -13.05 -8.97
N PRO A 256 -6.92 -12.89 -10.31
CA PRO A 256 -5.75 -12.41 -11.04
C PRO A 256 -5.65 -10.89 -10.84
N LEU A 257 -4.86 -10.46 -9.86
CA LEU A 257 -4.75 -9.05 -9.48
C LEU A 257 -3.32 -8.57 -9.66
N GLU A 258 -3.21 -7.27 -9.91
CA GLU A 258 -1.95 -6.53 -9.91
C GLU A 258 -2.20 -5.10 -9.42
N SER A 259 -1.15 -4.31 -9.23
CA SER A 259 -1.28 -2.88 -8.98
C SER A 259 -1.04 -2.05 -10.23
N ARG A 260 -1.57 -0.83 -10.26
CA ARG A 260 -1.48 0.12 -11.38
C ARG A 260 -0.07 0.37 -11.90
N ASP A 261 0.96 0.21 -11.06
CA ASP A 261 2.37 0.31 -11.48
C ASP A 261 2.85 -0.86 -12.36
N TYR A 262 2.08 -1.94 -12.43
CA TYR A 262 2.24 -3.07 -13.34
C TYR A 262 1.29 -3.05 -14.56
N ASP A 263 0.32 -2.13 -14.59
CA ASP A 263 -0.75 -2.04 -15.61
C ASP A 263 -0.63 -0.75 -16.47
N PRO A 264 0.41 -0.60 -17.32
CA PRO A 264 0.65 0.61 -18.09
C PRO A 264 -0.27 0.72 -19.32
N GLU A 265 -0.77 1.93 -19.60
CA GLU A 265 -1.52 2.19 -20.83
C GLU A 265 -0.67 1.89 -22.08
N TYR A 266 -1.20 1.04 -22.97
CA TYR A 266 -0.57 0.76 -24.25
C TYR A 266 -0.62 2.00 -25.14
N ILE A 267 0.49 2.73 -25.22
CA ILE A 267 0.64 3.83 -26.18
C ILE A 267 1.29 3.27 -27.43
N GLU A 268 0.53 3.19 -28.53
CA GLU A 268 1.10 2.92 -29.85
C GLU A 268 2.05 4.07 -30.21
N VAL A 269 3.35 3.82 -30.04
CA VAL A 269 4.38 4.75 -30.53
C VAL A 269 4.38 4.64 -32.04
N ILE A 270 3.59 5.49 -32.69
CA ILE A 270 3.73 5.73 -34.13
C ILE A 270 5.12 6.31 -34.33
N HIS A 271 6.05 5.47 -34.75
CA HIS A 271 7.29 5.93 -35.32
C HIS A 271 6.92 6.64 -36.62
N GLU A 272 6.68 7.94 -36.55
CA GLU A 272 6.86 8.78 -37.73
C GLU A 272 8.31 8.59 -38.13
N VAL A 273 8.52 7.80 -39.19
CA VAL A 273 9.80 7.75 -39.88
C VAL A 273 9.95 9.12 -40.53
N GLU A 274 10.41 10.09 -39.76
CA GLU A 274 11.00 11.30 -40.31
C GLU A 274 12.17 10.83 -41.15
N HIS A 275 11.93 10.79 -42.46
CA HIS A 275 12.98 10.56 -43.42
C HIS A 275 13.97 11.71 -43.24
N GLY A 276 15.12 11.43 -42.61
CA GLY A 276 16.30 12.31 -42.58
C GLY A 276 16.92 12.52 -43.96
N GLY A 277 16.09 12.72 -44.99
CA GLY A 277 16.48 12.88 -46.39
C GLY A 277 16.81 14.32 -46.77
N GLU A 278 16.45 15.33 -45.97
CA GLU A 278 16.73 16.72 -46.34
C GLU A 278 18.24 17.05 -46.35
N SER A 279 19.05 16.39 -45.52
CA SER A 279 20.50 16.61 -45.52
C SER A 279 21.22 15.98 -46.72
N THR A 280 20.69 14.93 -47.35
CA THR A 280 21.35 14.29 -48.49
C THR A 280 21.14 15.07 -49.79
N TRP A 281 19.98 15.70 -49.98
CA TRP A 281 19.72 16.58 -51.14
C TRP A 281 20.62 17.82 -51.15
N LEU A 282 20.92 18.39 -49.98
CA LEU A 282 21.86 19.51 -49.86
C LEU A 282 23.29 19.09 -50.25
N LEU A 283 23.72 17.88 -49.90
CA LEU A 283 25.02 17.34 -50.29
C LEU A 283 25.11 17.07 -51.80
N PHE A 284 24.07 16.53 -52.42
CA PHE A 284 24.03 16.36 -53.88
C PHE A 284 24.01 17.70 -54.62
N GLY A 285 23.26 18.69 -54.11
CA GLY A 285 23.26 20.05 -54.65
C GLY A 285 24.64 20.72 -54.58
N ALA A 286 25.32 20.59 -53.43
CA ALA A 286 26.67 21.12 -53.26
C ALA A 286 27.69 20.43 -54.19
N LEU A 287 27.60 19.11 -54.35
CA LEU A 287 28.46 18.35 -55.26
C LEU A 287 28.23 18.77 -56.72
N PHE A 288 26.97 18.99 -57.12
CA PHE A 288 26.62 19.44 -58.47
C PHE A 288 27.20 20.83 -58.79
N VAL A 289 27.16 21.76 -57.84
CA VAL A 289 27.77 23.09 -57.98
C VAL A 289 29.30 23.00 -58.13
N LEU A 290 29.96 22.12 -57.37
CA LEU A 290 31.40 21.91 -57.47
C LEU A 290 31.82 21.34 -58.83
N VAL A 291 31.04 20.41 -59.39
CA VAL A 291 31.26 19.88 -60.73
C VAL A 291 31.15 20.98 -61.79
N ILE A 292 30.09 21.80 -61.76
CA ILE A 292 29.94 22.93 -62.69
C ILE A 292 31.13 23.89 -62.60
N ARG A 293 31.59 24.20 -61.38
CA ARG A 293 32.72 25.11 -61.17
C ARG A 293 34.02 24.53 -61.72
N ALA A 294 34.25 23.23 -61.55
CA ALA A 294 35.42 22.53 -62.11
C ALA A 294 35.41 22.51 -63.65
N TYR A 295 34.24 22.35 -64.28
CA TYR A 295 34.11 22.41 -65.74
C TYR A 295 34.34 23.82 -66.30
N ARG A 296 33.90 24.87 -65.60
CA ARG A 296 34.12 26.27 -66.04
C ARG A 296 35.59 26.70 -66.01
N ILE A 297 36.38 26.17 -65.08
CA ILE A 297 37.82 26.49 -64.96
C ILE A 297 38.64 25.83 -66.09
N LYS A 298 38.13 24.75 -66.70
CA LYS A 298 38.81 24.03 -67.78
C LYS A 298 38.51 24.54 -69.19
N LEU A 299 37.63 25.55 -69.37
CA LEU A 299 37.39 26.12 -70.69
C LEU A 299 38.50 27.14 -71.01
N PRO A 300 39.38 26.89 -72.00
CA PRO A 300 40.34 27.89 -72.43
C PRO A 300 39.58 29.07 -73.04
N VAL A 301 39.84 30.27 -72.53
CA VAL A 301 39.38 31.52 -73.13
C VAL A 301 40.01 31.59 -74.54
N LYS A 302 39.21 31.33 -75.57
CA LYS A 302 39.62 31.60 -76.96
C LYS A 302 39.74 33.12 -77.09
N SER A 303 40.98 33.63 -77.12
CA SER A 303 41.24 35.01 -77.50
C SER A 303 40.84 35.17 -78.96
N ILE A 304 39.76 35.92 -79.22
CA ILE A 304 39.46 36.41 -80.55
C ILE A 304 40.43 37.58 -80.79
N VAL A 305 41.59 37.29 -81.38
CA VAL A 305 42.44 38.32 -81.97
C VAL A 305 41.84 38.64 -83.33
N ASN A 306 41.10 39.74 -83.40
CA ASN A 306 40.66 40.33 -84.66
C ASN A 306 41.88 40.74 -85.48
N LYS A 307 41.94 40.25 -86.72
CA LYS A 307 42.94 40.64 -87.72
C LYS A 307 42.20 41.43 -88.80
N PHE A 308 42.27 42.75 -88.73
CA PHE A 308 42.16 43.69 -89.85
C PHE A 308 42.99 44.91 -89.53
#